data_AF-A0A559NQE8-F1
#
_entry.id   AF-A0A559NQE8-F1
#
_cell.length_a   1.000
_cell.length_b   1.000
_cell.length_c   1.000
_cell.angle_alpha   90.00
_cell.angle_beta   90.00
_cell.angle_gamma   90.00
#
_symmetry.space_group_name_H-M   'P 1'
#
loop_
_entity.id
_entity.type
_entity.pdbx_description
1 polymer ?
#
loop_
_entity_poly.entity_id
_entity_poly.type
_entity_poly.pdbx_seq_one_letter_code
_entity_poly.pdbx_strand_id
1 'polypeptide(L)'
;MRKQLKYTFLICTIALFIGSCSSDDGSVFDTPIPDNTDGADDGDNEEPEVATLVFNEADPSNNQISASANGEVGTTVPGRVIFTSDATTQRRMYITQNISGQGEMPFSAFDLVSEDLSKVLKPDGSIDLDGASKKEIDFTFSLPVPDIDNGEIVYTFWTTTGKGDFRDTTKRLALGAGTITVTVGTGTNPTAEVREFNEVKLFAPDVNGNTETFFSLLNETVYKVNVGREFRAFWDFGYYYGASGVSADDNASFSSTEQYDANFGFPVEGLQPGEDEENAETETLNQMFFASSDLDATAFDAITLSGELDFIASSDTQKITNLSVGDVVEFVDNYGKKGLIKVTAIQPGFGNNDFIEFSVKIQP
;
A
#
# COMPACT_ATOMS: atom_id res chain seq x y z
N MET A 1 -18.81 -61.01 -65.54
CA MET A 1 -19.97 -61.05 -64.61
C MET A 1 -19.96 -59.73 -63.85
N ARG A 2 -21.01 -58.90 -64.01
CA ARG A 2 -21.17 -57.59 -63.37
C ARG A 2 -21.23 -57.73 -61.84
N LYS A 3 -20.66 -56.74 -61.13
CA LYS A 3 -21.15 -56.17 -59.85
C LYS A 3 -20.27 -54.94 -59.54
N GLN A 4 -20.72 -53.75 -59.97
CA GLN A 4 -21.44 -52.75 -59.18
C GLN A 4 -20.59 -52.06 -58.12
N LEU A 5 -20.11 -50.89 -58.54
CA LEU A 5 -19.63 -49.76 -57.76
C LEU A 5 -20.81 -49.12 -57.01
N LYS A 6 -20.69 -48.89 -55.70
CA LYS A 6 -21.45 -47.86 -55.00
C LYS A 6 -20.53 -47.14 -54.02
N TYR A 7 -20.36 -45.85 -54.31
CA TYR A 7 -19.72 -44.85 -53.48
C TYR A 7 -20.44 -44.74 -52.14
N THR A 8 -19.68 -44.66 -51.05
CA THR A 8 -20.13 -44.05 -49.80
C THR A 8 -18.98 -43.21 -49.24
N PHE A 9 -19.29 -41.92 -49.18
CA PHE A 9 -18.58 -40.77 -48.64
C PHE A 9 -17.41 -41.05 -47.67
N LEU A 10 -16.20 -40.65 -48.07
CA LEU A 10 -15.01 -40.54 -47.22
C LEU A 10 -14.97 -39.09 -46.68
N ILE A 11 -15.25 -38.89 -45.40
CA ILE A 11 -14.92 -37.64 -44.71
C ILE A 11 -13.48 -37.76 -44.22
N CYS A 12 -12.56 -37.10 -44.92
CA CYS A 12 -11.19 -36.91 -44.48
C CYS A 12 -11.19 -36.07 -43.21
N THR A 13 -11.03 -36.73 -42.07
CA THR A 13 -10.67 -36.07 -40.81
C THR A 13 -9.19 -35.74 -40.90
N ILE A 14 -8.86 -34.47 -41.09
CA ILE A 14 -7.47 -33.99 -40.99
C ILE A 14 -7.10 -34.04 -39.51
N ALA A 15 -6.18 -34.95 -39.20
CA ALA A 15 -5.44 -34.96 -37.95
C ALA A 15 -4.53 -33.72 -37.92
N LEU A 16 -4.80 -32.80 -37.00
CA LEU A 16 -3.78 -31.90 -36.46
C LEU A 16 -3.34 -32.49 -35.13
N PHE A 17 -2.11 -33.00 -35.11
CA PHE A 17 -1.38 -33.29 -33.88
C PHE A 17 -1.14 -31.99 -33.13
N ILE A 18 -1.76 -31.84 -31.97
CA ILE A 18 -1.16 -31.09 -30.86
C ILE A 18 -1.12 -32.08 -29.70
N GLY A 19 0.00 -32.80 -29.61
CA GLY A 19 0.40 -33.38 -28.35
C GLY A 19 1.02 -32.25 -27.52
N SER A 20 0.30 -31.84 -26.48
CA SER A 20 0.93 -31.34 -25.26
C SER A 20 0.17 -31.98 -24.12
N CYS A 21 0.79 -33.01 -23.53
CA CYS A 21 0.42 -33.49 -22.22
C CYS A 21 0.82 -32.40 -21.23
N SER A 22 -0.13 -31.57 -20.81
CA SER A 22 -0.08 -30.95 -19.49
C SER A 22 -0.98 -31.79 -18.62
N SER A 23 -0.38 -32.73 -17.90
CA SER A 23 -1.02 -33.39 -16.76
C SER A 23 -0.95 -32.42 -15.59
N ASP A 24 -1.84 -31.42 -15.58
CA ASP A 24 -2.25 -30.71 -14.37
C ASP A 24 -3.59 -31.31 -13.95
N ASP A 25 -3.50 -32.43 -13.23
CA ASP A 25 -4.61 -32.95 -12.43
C ASP A 25 -4.33 -32.50 -10.99
N GLY A 26 -4.82 -31.31 -10.69
CA GLY A 26 -4.83 -30.68 -9.38
C GLY A 26 -5.91 -29.59 -9.40
N SER A 27 -7.17 -30.00 -9.51
CA SER A 27 -8.31 -29.10 -9.37
C SER A 27 -8.26 -28.45 -7.98
N VAL A 28 -7.95 -27.15 -7.92
CA VAL A 28 -7.98 -26.31 -6.71
C VAL A 28 -9.40 -26.23 -6.09
N PHE A 29 -10.43 -26.74 -6.77
CA PHE A 29 -11.81 -26.77 -6.29
C PHE A 29 -12.16 -27.92 -5.33
N ASP A 30 -11.23 -28.80 -4.95
CA ASP A 30 -11.51 -29.91 -4.01
C ASP A 30 -11.34 -29.55 -2.52
N THR A 31 -11.08 -28.28 -2.18
CA THR A 31 -11.29 -27.82 -0.79
C THR A 31 -12.74 -27.36 -0.62
N PRO A 32 -13.53 -27.96 0.28
CA PRO A 32 -14.91 -27.55 0.48
C PRO A 32 -14.95 -26.07 0.87
N ILE A 33 -15.69 -25.26 0.11
CA ILE A 33 -16.22 -23.99 0.61
C ILE A 33 -17.20 -24.38 1.73
N PRO A 34 -17.10 -23.83 2.95
CA PRO A 34 -18.07 -24.13 3.99
C PRO A 34 -19.46 -23.73 3.51
N ASP A 35 -20.31 -24.73 3.26
CA ASP A 35 -21.70 -24.54 2.88
C ASP A 35 -22.49 -24.25 4.16
N ASN A 36 -22.96 -23.00 4.31
CA ASN A 36 -23.79 -22.59 5.44
C ASN A 36 -25.27 -23.01 5.28
N THR A 37 -25.55 -23.98 4.40
CA THR A 37 -26.87 -24.57 4.24
C THR A 37 -26.81 -26.09 4.31
N ASP A 38 -26.86 -26.65 5.51
CA ASP A 38 -27.80 -27.73 5.87
C ASP A 38 -27.54 -28.24 7.30
N GLY A 39 -28.58 -28.20 8.12
CA GLY A 39 -28.53 -28.75 9.47
C GLY A 39 -28.67 -30.27 9.48
N ALA A 40 -27.66 -30.97 10.00
CA ALA A 40 -27.81 -32.22 10.74
C ALA A 40 -26.50 -32.61 11.44
N ASP A 41 -26.51 -32.41 12.75
CA ASP A 41 -25.75 -33.05 13.84
C ASP A 41 -24.97 -34.33 13.48
N ASP A 42 -23.63 -34.28 13.54
CA ASP A 42 -22.77 -35.40 13.93
C ASP A 42 -21.36 -34.89 14.33
N GLY A 43 -21.11 -34.80 15.65
CA GLY A 43 -19.81 -35.08 16.29
C GLY A 43 -18.62 -34.12 16.08
N ASP A 44 -18.55 -33.09 16.94
CA ASP A 44 -17.36 -32.40 17.49
C ASP A 44 -15.99 -32.76 16.88
N ASN A 45 -15.72 -32.20 15.71
CA ASN A 45 -14.40 -31.69 15.33
C ASN A 45 -14.64 -30.66 14.21
N GLU A 46 -15.39 -29.61 14.53
CA GLU A 46 -15.55 -28.47 13.63
C GLU A 46 -14.15 -27.92 13.36
N GLU A 47 -13.66 -28.14 12.13
CA GLU A 47 -12.47 -27.40 11.68
C GLU A 47 -12.78 -25.91 11.83
N PRO A 48 -11.85 -25.12 12.38
CA PRO A 48 -12.11 -23.71 12.62
C PRO A 48 -12.49 -23.04 11.31
N GLU A 49 -13.63 -22.33 11.31
CA GLU A 49 -14.09 -21.56 10.15
C GLU A 49 -12.99 -20.59 9.71
N VAL A 50 -12.47 -20.78 8.49
CA VAL A 50 -11.38 -19.97 7.94
C VAL A 50 -11.96 -18.80 7.18
N ALA A 51 -11.69 -17.59 7.65
CA ALA A 51 -12.10 -16.37 6.95
C ALA A 51 -11.45 -16.31 5.56
N THR A 52 -12.25 -16.52 4.51
CA THR A 52 -11.75 -16.75 3.15
C THR A 52 -12.14 -15.62 2.21
N LEU A 53 -11.16 -15.10 1.48
CA LEU A 53 -11.37 -14.20 0.34
C LEU A 53 -11.15 -14.95 -0.97
N VAL A 54 -11.97 -14.65 -1.97
CA VAL A 54 -11.91 -15.29 -3.29
C VAL A 54 -11.98 -14.22 -4.38
N PHE A 55 -11.01 -14.23 -5.28
CA PHE A 55 -10.96 -13.36 -6.45
C PHE A 55 -10.76 -14.21 -7.69
N ASN A 56 -11.69 -14.11 -8.63
CA ASN A 56 -11.64 -14.79 -9.92
C ASN A 56 -11.81 -13.75 -11.04
N GLU A 57 -10.77 -13.58 -11.85
CA GLU A 57 -10.77 -12.65 -12.99
C GLU A 57 -11.81 -13.04 -14.05
N ALA A 58 -11.92 -14.33 -14.34
CA ALA A 58 -12.80 -14.87 -15.39
C ALA A 58 -14.27 -14.89 -14.96
N ASP A 59 -14.52 -15.01 -13.66
CA ASP A 59 -15.86 -14.97 -13.07
C ASP A 59 -15.94 -14.11 -11.80
N PRO A 60 -15.96 -12.77 -11.95
CA PRO A 60 -16.03 -11.87 -10.81
C PRO A 60 -17.33 -11.99 -9.98
N SER A 61 -18.36 -12.68 -10.51
CA SER A 61 -19.64 -12.83 -9.81
C SER A 61 -19.56 -13.74 -8.58
N ASN A 62 -18.52 -14.59 -8.53
CA ASN A 62 -18.23 -15.48 -7.41
C ASN A 62 -17.18 -14.91 -6.44
N ASN A 63 -16.79 -13.64 -6.60
CA ASN A 63 -15.80 -13.03 -5.72
C ASN A 63 -16.32 -12.89 -4.29
N GLN A 64 -15.51 -13.35 -3.33
CA GLN A 64 -15.71 -13.10 -1.91
C GLN A 64 -14.81 -11.93 -1.49
N ILE A 65 -15.46 -10.76 -1.61
CA ILE A 65 -15.10 -9.42 -1.15
C ILE A 65 -14.41 -9.25 0.20
N SER A 66 -15.04 -9.91 1.16
CA SER A 66 -14.93 -9.60 2.56
C SER A 66 -15.24 -10.85 3.35
N ALA A 67 -14.48 -11.08 4.40
CA ALA A 67 -14.73 -12.13 5.37
C ALA A 67 -14.57 -11.56 6.79
N SER A 68 -15.11 -12.27 7.76
CA SER A 68 -15.08 -11.87 9.16
C SER A 68 -14.68 -13.04 10.05
N ALA A 69 -14.05 -12.73 11.16
CA ALA A 69 -13.75 -13.68 12.21
C ALA A 69 -13.81 -13.02 13.58
N ASN A 70 -13.87 -13.82 14.64
CA ASN A 70 -13.75 -13.35 16.02
C ASN A 70 -12.34 -13.69 16.53
N GLY A 71 -11.69 -12.72 17.16
CA GLY A 71 -10.35 -12.86 17.70
C GLY A 71 -10.32 -12.77 19.23
N GLU A 72 -9.45 -13.54 19.86
CA GLU A 72 -9.07 -13.35 21.26
C GLU A 72 -7.72 -12.64 21.32
N VAL A 73 -7.60 -11.64 22.20
CA VAL A 73 -6.38 -10.86 22.38
C VAL A 73 -5.16 -11.77 22.62
N GLY A 74 -4.07 -11.50 21.90
CA GLY A 74 -2.82 -12.24 22.01
C GLY A 74 -2.81 -13.59 21.30
N THR A 75 -3.85 -13.91 20.53
CA THR A 75 -3.95 -15.14 19.72
C THR A 75 -3.79 -14.83 18.23
N THR A 76 -4.04 -15.83 17.37
CA THR A 76 -4.10 -15.68 15.92
C THR A 76 -5.42 -16.23 15.39
N VAL A 77 -5.87 -15.67 14.27
CA VAL A 77 -7.06 -16.12 13.54
C VAL A 77 -6.63 -16.67 12.18
N PRO A 78 -7.09 -17.86 11.78
CA PRO A 78 -6.82 -18.37 10.44
C PRO A 78 -7.59 -17.56 9.40
N GLY A 79 -6.89 -17.15 8.34
CA GLY A 79 -7.53 -16.63 7.13
C GLY A 79 -6.92 -17.24 5.88
N ARG A 80 -7.64 -17.12 4.77
CA ARG A 80 -7.26 -17.63 3.46
C ARG A 80 -7.56 -16.60 2.39
N VAL A 81 -6.68 -16.43 1.42
CA VAL A 81 -6.96 -15.64 0.22
C VAL A 81 -6.64 -16.47 -1.02
N ILE A 82 -7.59 -16.49 -1.95
CA ILE A 82 -7.48 -17.14 -3.25
C ILE A 82 -7.56 -16.06 -4.34
N PHE A 83 -6.51 -15.92 -5.15
CA PHE A 83 -6.53 -15.13 -6.39
C PHE A 83 -6.33 -16.03 -7.61
N THR A 84 -7.32 -16.04 -8.48
CA THR A 84 -7.33 -16.75 -9.77
C THR A 84 -7.46 -15.76 -10.91
N SER A 85 -6.47 -15.77 -11.80
CA SER A 85 -6.37 -14.92 -12.98
C SER A 85 -6.22 -15.78 -14.24
N ASP A 86 -6.89 -15.41 -15.32
CA ASP A 86 -6.73 -16.04 -16.63
C ASP A 86 -5.87 -15.19 -17.58
N ALA A 87 -5.91 -13.87 -17.46
CA ALA A 87 -5.25 -12.93 -18.36
C ALA A 87 -4.17 -12.09 -17.68
N THR A 88 -4.42 -11.58 -16.48
CA THR A 88 -3.57 -10.59 -15.81
C THR A 88 -2.40 -11.22 -15.02
N THR A 89 -1.16 -10.78 -15.24
CA THR A 89 -0.03 -11.32 -14.47
C THR A 89 0.05 -10.64 -13.11
N GLN A 90 -0.05 -11.43 -12.05
CA GLN A 90 0.11 -10.99 -10.66
C GLN A 90 1.60 -11.01 -10.32
N ARG A 91 2.15 -9.87 -9.87
CA ARG A 91 3.59 -9.70 -9.63
C ARG A 91 3.95 -9.44 -8.18
N ARG A 92 3.17 -8.62 -7.49
CA ARG A 92 3.38 -8.29 -6.09
C ARG A 92 2.07 -8.43 -5.33
N MET A 93 2.15 -8.77 -4.05
CA MET A 93 1.03 -8.76 -3.13
C MET A 93 1.27 -7.73 -2.04
N TYR A 94 0.23 -6.96 -1.76
CA TYR A 94 0.20 -5.93 -0.74
C TYR A 94 -0.83 -6.32 0.32
N ILE A 95 -0.46 -6.07 1.57
CA ILE A 95 -1.32 -6.33 2.72
C ILE A 95 -1.21 -5.12 3.65
N THR A 96 -2.34 -4.57 4.05
CA THR A 96 -2.40 -3.58 5.14
C THR A 96 -3.12 -4.13 6.34
N GLN A 97 -2.83 -3.54 7.50
CA GLN A 97 -3.53 -3.78 8.76
C GLN A 97 -3.98 -2.43 9.31
N ASN A 98 -5.25 -2.33 9.69
CA ASN A 98 -5.80 -1.23 10.45
C ASN A 98 -6.31 -1.78 11.78
N ILE A 99 -5.66 -1.37 12.87
CA ILE A 99 -6.02 -1.80 14.23
C ILE A 99 -6.89 -0.71 14.83
N SER A 100 -8.13 -1.02 15.21
CA SER A 100 -9.00 -0.12 15.97
C SER A 100 -9.20 1.27 15.33
N GLY A 101 -9.23 1.33 14.00
CA GLY A 101 -9.43 2.59 13.26
C GLY A 101 -8.21 3.54 13.27
N GLN A 102 -7.03 3.06 13.64
CA GLN A 102 -5.79 3.85 13.70
C GLN A 102 -5.07 4.02 12.35
N GLY A 103 -5.78 3.77 11.24
CA GLY A 103 -5.25 3.93 9.89
C GLY A 103 -4.59 2.66 9.35
N GLU A 104 -4.52 2.57 8.03
CA GLU A 104 -3.93 1.42 7.35
C GLU A 104 -2.40 1.51 7.35
N MET A 105 -1.75 0.44 7.81
CA MET A 105 -0.29 0.31 7.84
C MET A 105 0.16 -0.92 7.04
N PRO A 106 1.31 -0.87 6.34
CA PRO A 106 1.87 -2.04 5.66
C PRO A 106 2.04 -3.20 6.65
N PHE A 107 1.53 -4.37 6.27
CA PHE A 107 1.57 -5.55 7.12
C PHE A 107 2.32 -6.68 6.43
N SER A 108 3.42 -7.10 7.06
CA SER A 108 4.20 -8.25 6.61
C SER A 108 4.56 -9.18 7.77
N ALA A 109 4.01 -8.99 8.97
CA ALA A 109 4.32 -9.77 10.16
C ALA A 109 3.44 -11.03 10.28
N PHE A 110 3.54 -11.93 9.31
CA PHE A 110 2.81 -13.21 9.29
C PHE A 110 3.64 -14.33 8.66
N ASP A 111 3.29 -15.57 8.99
CA ASP A 111 3.82 -16.76 8.34
C ASP A 111 2.99 -17.08 7.10
N LEU A 112 3.65 -17.08 5.94
CA LEU A 112 3.03 -17.52 4.69
C LEU A 112 3.14 -19.04 4.61
N VAL A 113 2.00 -19.73 4.72
CA VAL A 113 1.94 -21.19 4.55
C VAL A 113 1.44 -21.48 3.14
N SER A 114 2.36 -21.92 2.28
CA SER A 114 2.10 -22.25 0.88
C SER A 114 3.02 -23.36 0.40
N GLU A 115 2.52 -24.21 -0.49
CA GLU A 115 3.34 -25.17 -1.23
C GLU A 115 4.07 -24.51 -2.42
N ASP A 116 3.54 -23.40 -2.94
CA ASP A 116 3.94 -22.82 -4.24
C ASP A 116 4.50 -21.40 -4.18
N LEU A 117 4.43 -20.74 -3.02
CA LEU A 117 5.07 -19.44 -2.77
C LEU A 117 5.98 -19.46 -1.56
N SER A 118 7.14 -18.83 -1.74
CA SER A 118 7.99 -18.42 -0.63
C SER A 118 7.77 -16.94 -0.36
N LYS A 119 7.70 -16.56 0.91
CA LYS A 119 7.60 -15.15 1.29
C LYS A 119 8.94 -14.46 1.05
N VAL A 120 9.03 -13.73 -0.04
CA VAL A 120 10.16 -12.85 -0.37
C VAL A 120 9.65 -11.42 -0.34
N LEU A 121 10.23 -10.58 0.52
CA LEU A 121 9.86 -9.17 0.61
C LEU A 121 10.69 -8.35 -0.39
N LYS A 122 10.01 -7.53 -1.18
CA LYS A 122 10.63 -6.45 -1.93
C LYS A 122 11.05 -5.33 -0.97
N PRO A 123 11.96 -4.41 -1.39
CA PRO A 123 12.39 -3.30 -0.53
C PRO A 123 11.22 -2.47 0.00
N ASP A 124 10.17 -2.27 -0.81
CA ASP A 124 8.97 -1.54 -0.45
C ASP A 124 8.08 -2.24 0.59
N GLY A 125 8.40 -3.49 0.98
CA GLY A 125 7.65 -4.29 1.95
C GLY A 125 6.56 -5.17 1.33
N SER A 126 6.32 -5.05 0.02
CA SER A 126 5.40 -5.94 -0.70
C SER A 126 5.99 -7.35 -0.84
N ILE A 127 5.12 -8.33 -1.02
CA ILE A 127 5.54 -9.72 -1.25
C ILE A 127 5.72 -9.94 -2.74
N ASP A 128 6.89 -10.42 -3.11
CA ASP A 128 7.20 -10.86 -4.47
C ASP A 128 6.43 -12.14 -4.79
N LEU A 129 5.73 -12.16 -5.91
CA LEU A 129 4.99 -13.32 -6.39
C LEU A 129 5.77 -14.09 -7.48
N ASP A 130 7.09 -13.90 -7.61
CA ASP A 130 7.93 -14.49 -8.66
C ASP A 130 7.30 -14.28 -10.07
N GLY A 131 7.08 -13.00 -10.36
CA GLY A 131 6.06 -12.45 -11.26
C GLY A 131 6.19 -12.64 -12.78
N ALA A 132 6.37 -13.84 -13.31
CA ALA A 132 6.19 -14.09 -14.75
C ALA A 132 4.89 -14.82 -15.10
N SER A 133 4.37 -15.68 -14.23
CA SER A 133 3.28 -16.60 -14.61
C SER A 133 2.31 -16.98 -13.48
N LYS A 134 2.37 -16.33 -12.31
CA LYS A 134 1.43 -16.66 -11.24
C LYS A 134 0.03 -16.17 -11.59
N LYS A 135 -0.80 -17.15 -11.94
CA LYS A 135 -2.21 -17.03 -12.30
C LYS A 135 -3.10 -17.49 -11.16
N GLU A 136 -2.66 -18.49 -10.42
CA GLU A 136 -3.35 -19.03 -9.26
C GLU A 136 -2.48 -18.88 -8.02
N ILE A 137 -3.12 -18.39 -6.97
CA ILE A 137 -2.50 -17.98 -5.73
C ILE A 137 -3.48 -18.36 -4.62
N ASP A 138 -3.08 -19.22 -3.71
CA ASP A 138 -3.93 -19.70 -2.62
C ASP A 138 -3.07 -19.90 -1.37
N PHE A 139 -3.25 -19.03 -0.38
CA PHE A 139 -2.51 -19.13 0.87
C PHE A 139 -3.41 -18.99 2.07
N THR A 140 -2.96 -19.65 3.12
CA THR A 140 -3.46 -19.46 4.46
C THR A 140 -2.45 -18.66 5.28
N PHE A 141 -2.95 -17.92 6.25
CA PHE A 141 -2.17 -17.09 7.14
C PHE A 141 -2.77 -17.12 8.54
N SER A 142 -1.89 -16.97 9.53
CA SER A 142 -2.28 -16.78 10.93
C SER A 142 -2.25 -15.28 11.23
N LEU A 143 -3.42 -14.64 11.20
CA LEU A 143 -3.56 -13.20 11.45
C LEU A 143 -3.42 -12.92 12.95
N PRO A 144 -2.44 -12.12 13.39
CA PRO A 144 -2.26 -11.82 14.81
C PRO A 144 -3.40 -10.97 15.35
N VAL A 145 -3.88 -11.26 16.56
CA VAL A 145 -4.83 -10.42 17.28
C VAL A 145 -4.04 -9.63 18.33
N PRO A 146 -3.55 -8.41 18.00
CA PRO A 146 -2.79 -7.58 18.93
C PRO A 146 -3.61 -7.24 20.18
N ASP A 147 -2.89 -6.79 21.21
CA ASP A 147 -3.48 -6.39 22.49
C ASP A 147 -4.30 -5.10 22.35
N ILE A 148 -5.61 -5.27 22.16
CA ILE A 148 -6.62 -4.20 22.12
C ILE A 148 -7.78 -4.54 23.05
N ASP A 149 -8.30 -3.55 23.76
CA ASP A 149 -9.42 -3.75 24.68
C ASP A 149 -10.71 -4.12 23.95
N ASN A 150 -10.96 -3.47 22.81
CA ASN A 150 -12.16 -3.59 21.99
C ASN A 150 -11.94 -2.96 20.62
N GLY A 151 -12.52 -3.54 19.56
CA GLY A 151 -12.52 -2.96 18.23
C GLY A 151 -12.41 -3.99 17.13
N GLU A 152 -12.08 -3.51 15.94
CA GLU A 152 -11.86 -4.32 14.76
C GLU A 152 -10.40 -4.22 14.32
N ILE A 153 -9.87 -5.34 13.83
CA ILE A 153 -8.61 -5.37 13.09
C ILE A 153 -8.97 -5.71 11.64
N VAL A 154 -8.74 -4.78 10.73
CA VAL A 154 -9.06 -4.96 9.31
C VAL A 154 -7.77 -5.22 8.55
N TYR A 155 -7.69 -6.37 7.90
CA TYR A 155 -6.62 -6.70 6.98
C TYR A 155 -7.11 -6.55 5.55
N THR A 156 -6.41 -5.78 4.72
CA THR A 156 -6.76 -5.59 3.31
C THR A 156 -5.72 -6.26 2.43
N PHE A 157 -6.15 -7.03 1.43
CA PHE A 157 -5.29 -7.82 0.55
C PHE A 157 -5.56 -7.47 -0.92
N TRP A 158 -4.49 -7.28 -1.69
CA TRP A 158 -4.57 -7.14 -3.15
C TRP A 158 -3.26 -7.51 -3.83
N THR A 159 -3.34 -7.80 -5.12
CA THR A 159 -2.18 -8.05 -5.97
C THR A 159 -2.06 -6.98 -7.05
N THR A 160 -0.86 -6.75 -7.55
CA THR A 160 -0.57 -5.74 -8.56
C THR A 160 0.24 -6.32 -9.72
N THR A 161 0.15 -5.66 -10.87
CA THR A 161 0.89 -5.99 -12.09
C THR A 161 2.35 -5.49 -12.08
N GLY A 162 2.75 -4.77 -11.04
CA GLY A 162 4.06 -4.13 -10.85
C GLY A 162 4.13 -3.46 -9.49
N LYS A 163 4.93 -2.41 -9.34
CA LYS A 163 5.05 -1.66 -8.08
C LYS A 163 3.71 -0.99 -7.70
N GLY A 164 3.12 -1.35 -6.57
CA GLY A 164 1.90 -0.73 -6.04
C GLY A 164 2.18 0.39 -5.03
N ASP A 165 1.19 0.67 -4.20
CA ASP A 165 1.26 1.61 -3.07
C ASP A 165 0.32 1.14 -1.96
N PHE A 166 0.82 1.04 -0.73
CA PHE A 166 0.05 0.58 0.42
C PHE A 166 -1.13 1.49 0.78
N ARG A 167 -1.17 2.71 0.25
CA ARG A 167 -2.23 3.69 0.51
C ARG A 167 -3.22 3.81 -0.66
N ASP A 168 -2.96 3.16 -1.79
CA ASP A 168 -3.82 3.17 -2.97
C ASP A 168 -3.91 1.78 -3.59
N THR A 169 -4.99 1.08 -3.24
CA THR A 169 -5.28 -0.25 -3.76
C THR A 169 -5.54 -0.27 -5.26
N THR A 170 -5.80 0.88 -5.90
CA THR A 170 -6.08 0.96 -7.34
C THR A 170 -4.80 1.06 -8.16
N LYS A 171 -3.69 1.47 -7.55
CA LYS A 171 -2.42 1.66 -8.25
C LYS A 171 -1.89 0.34 -8.80
N ARG A 172 -2.03 0.17 -10.11
CA ARG A 172 -1.58 -1.02 -10.88
C ARG A 172 -2.23 -2.32 -10.40
N LEU A 173 -3.45 -2.24 -9.87
CA LEU A 173 -4.24 -3.37 -9.39
C LEU A 173 -4.30 -4.49 -10.45
N ALA A 174 -4.04 -5.72 -10.01
CA ALA A 174 -4.27 -6.93 -10.76
C ALA A 174 -5.56 -7.60 -10.30
N LEU A 175 -5.60 -8.06 -9.04
CA LEU A 175 -6.80 -8.62 -8.39
C LEU A 175 -6.89 -8.14 -6.93
N GLY A 176 -8.09 -8.11 -6.36
CA GLY A 176 -8.38 -7.45 -5.08
C GLY A 176 -9.33 -6.26 -5.26
N ALA A 177 -9.48 -5.36 -4.29
CA ALA A 177 -8.98 -5.39 -2.91
C ALA A 177 -10.05 -5.93 -1.96
N GLY A 178 -9.70 -6.91 -1.12
CA GLY A 178 -10.65 -7.51 -0.16
C GLY A 178 -10.18 -7.45 1.27
N THR A 179 -11.12 -7.61 2.20
CA THR A 179 -10.87 -7.39 3.61
C THR A 179 -11.22 -8.59 4.49
N ILE A 180 -10.34 -8.93 5.42
CA ILE A 180 -10.68 -9.81 6.55
C ILE A 180 -10.79 -8.95 7.79
N THR A 181 -11.97 -8.92 8.40
CA THR A 181 -12.27 -8.15 9.61
C THR A 181 -12.29 -9.08 10.82
N VAL A 182 -11.34 -8.89 11.74
CA VAL A 182 -11.29 -9.61 13.01
C VAL A 182 -11.92 -8.74 14.10
N THR A 183 -13.04 -9.21 14.65
CA THR A 183 -13.74 -8.53 15.75
C THR A 183 -13.16 -8.95 17.10
N VAL A 184 -12.83 -7.98 17.94
CA VAL A 184 -12.41 -8.18 19.33
C VAL A 184 -13.42 -7.48 20.25
N GLY A 185 -13.91 -8.18 21.27
CA GLY A 185 -14.88 -7.62 22.22
C GLY A 185 -16.25 -7.31 21.57
N THR A 186 -16.67 -6.04 21.65
CA THR A 186 -17.91 -5.53 21.03
C THR A 186 -17.72 -5.05 19.59
N GLY A 187 -16.50 -5.09 19.04
CA GLY A 187 -16.19 -4.61 17.69
C GLY A 187 -16.32 -3.10 17.51
N THR A 188 -16.38 -2.34 18.61
CA THR A 188 -16.53 -0.88 18.54
C THR A 188 -15.18 -0.22 18.66
N ASN A 189 -14.73 0.41 17.57
CA ASN A 189 -13.50 1.17 17.57
C ASN A 189 -13.61 2.38 18.50
N PRO A 190 -12.54 2.73 19.24
CA PRO A 190 -12.47 4.00 19.96
C PRO A 190 -12.48 5.17 18.96
N THR A 191 -12.70 6.38 19.48
CA THR A 191 -12.48 7.58 18.68
C THR A 191 -11.03 7.61 18.22
N ALA A 192 -10.81 7.77 16.91
CA ALA A 192 -9.48 7.77 16.35
C ALA A 192 -8.66 8.99 16.81
N GLU A 193 -7.46 8.74 17.30
CA GLU A 193 -6.48 9.76 17.64
C GLU A 193 -5.78 10.24 16.37
N VAL A 194 -5.09 11.39 16.45
CA VAL A 194 -4.15 11.76 15.38
C VAL A 194 -2.93 10.85 15.43
N ARG A 195 -2.38 10.49 14.27
CA ARG A 195 -1.02 9.94 14.22
C ARG A 195 -0.05 11.09 14.38
N GLU A 196 0.87 10.96 15.32
CA GLU A 196 1.83 12.00 15.67
C GLU A 196 3.27 11.53 15.41
N PHE A 197 4.03 12.36 14.72
CA PHE A 197 5.45 12.16 14.44
C PHE A 197 6.21 13.35 15.01
N ASN A 198 7.16 13.11 15.90
CA ASN A 198 7.84 14.17 16.65
C ASN A 198 9.32 14.24 16.28
N GLU A 199 9.88 15.45 16.33
CA GLU A 199 11.32 15.68 16.10
C GLU A 199 11.83 15.14 14.75
N VAL A 200 10.96 15.14 13.74
CA VAL A 200 11.31 14.72 12.38
C VAL A 200 12.31 15.71 11.81
N LYS A 201 13.42 15.21 11.29
CA LYS A 201 14.52 16.02 10.75
C LYS A 201 14.74 15.72 9.28
N LEU A 202 14.67 16.76 8.45
CA LEU A 202 15.02 16.68 7.04
C LEU A 202 16.20 17.61 6.73
N PHE A 203 17.08 17.15 5.86
CA PHE A 203 18.28 17.87 5.44
C PHE A 203 18.11 18.39 4.01
N ALA A 204 18.69 19.57 3.75
CA ALA A 204 18.74 20.10 2.40
C ALA A 204 19.42 19.09 1.46
N PRO A 205 18.93 18.92 0.21
CA PRO A 205 19.48 17.94 -0.73
C PRO A 205 20.94 18.28 -1.08
N ASP A 206 21.81 17.29 -1.05
CA ASP A 206 23.11 17.38 -1.72
C ASP A 206 23.01 16.87 -3.16
N VAL A 207 23.94 17.27 -4.03
CA VAL A 207 23.92 16.91 -5.46
C VAL A 207 23.99 15.39 -5.71
N ASN A 208 24.47 14.62 -4.74
CA ASN A 208 24.64 13.17 -4.82
C ASN A 208 23.46 12.41 -4.16
N GLY A 209 22.46 13.14 -3.66
CA GLY A 209 21.28 12.57 -3.01
C GLY A 209 21.54 11.86 -1.68
N ASN A 210 22.64 12.13 -0.98
CA ASN A 210 23.00 11.39 0.26
C ASN A 210 22.28 11.87 1.53
N THR A 211 21.53 12.96 1.44
CA THR A 211 20.84 13.58 2.57
C THR A 211 19.42 13.06 2.73
N GLU A 212 18.96 12.95 3.97
CA GLU A 212 17.60 12.53 4.33
C GLU A 212 16.65 13.70 4.06
N THR A 213 16.18 13.79 2.82
CA THR A 213 15.47 14.96 2.29
C THR A 213 13.96 14.77 2.23
N PHE A 214 13.50 13.53 2.09
CA PHE A 214 12.07 13.22 1.94
C PHE A 214 11.51 12.56 3.19
N PHE A 215 10.25 12.85 3.49
CA PHE A 215 9.50 12.21 4.57
C PHE A 215 8.32 11.41 4.02
N SER A 216 7.99 10.31 4.69
CA SER A 216 6.78 9.53 4.44
C SER A 216 5.87 9.51 5.66
N LEU A 217 4.64 9.97 5.45
CA LEU A 217 3.51 9.94 6.38
C LEU A 217 2.95 8.51 6.55
N LEU A 218 3.35 7.57 5.69
CA LEU A 218 2.96 6.17 5.81
C LEU A 218 3.59 5.51 7.03
N ASN A 219 4.89 5.71 7.27
CA ASN A 219 5.69 4.89 8.18
C ASN A 219 6.72 5.67 9.01
N GLU A 220 6.58 7.00 9.11
CA GLU A 220 7.50 7.89 9.85
C GLU A 220 8.96 7.82 9.35
N THR A 221 9.18 7.37 8.12
CA THR A 221 10.54 7.20 7.61
C THR A 221 11.01 8.44 6.86
N VAL A 222 12.21 8.88 7.19
CA VAL A 222 12.98 9.83 6.38
C VAL A 222 13.85 9.08 5.38
N TYR A 223 13.92 9.58 4.16
CA TYR A 223 14.58 8.91 3.05
C TYR A 223 15.69 9.75 2.45
N LYS A 224 16.80 9.08 2.16
CA LYS A 224 17.82 9.64 1.27
C LYS A 224 17.36 9.54 -0.17
N VAL A 225 17.71 10.55 -0.95
CA VAL A 225 17.29 10.62 -2.36
C VAL A 225 17.90 9.46 -3.17
N ASN A 226 19.15 9.11 -2.91
CA ASN A 226 19.90 8.15 -3.72
C ASN A 226 19.70 6.66 -3.34
N VAL A 227 19.22 6.36 -2.13
CA VAL A 227 18.92 4.98 -1.72
C VAL A 227 17.49 4.56 -2.07
N GLY A 228 16.66 5.51 -2.51
CA GLY A 228 15.21 5.39 -2.38
C GLY A 228 14.42 5.24 -3.65
N ARG A 229 15.00 4.79 -4.78
CA ARG A 229 14.24 4.57 -6.03
C ARG A 229 12.98 3.70 -5.83
N GLU A 230 13.13 2.60 -5.08
CA GLU A 230 12.00 1.74 -4.68
C GLU A 230 11.01 2.43 -3.71
N PHE A 231 11.43 3.45 -2.99
CA PHE A 231 10.63 4.17 -2.01
C PHE A 231 10.05 5.51 -2.49
N ARG A 232 10.35 5.96 -3.72
CA ARG A 232 9.88 7.26 -4.22
C ARG A 232 8.38 7.41 -4.24
N ALA A 233 7.66 6.31 -4.43
CA ALA A 233 6.20 6.26 -4.35
C ALA A 233 5.67 6.47 -2.91
N PHE A 234 6.52 6.36 -1.89
CA PHE A 234 6.15 6.58 -0.48
C PHE A 234 6.52 7.96 0.03
N TRP A 235 7.39 8.69 -0.67
CA TRP A 235 7.75 10.05 -0.29
C TRP A 235 6.54 10.96 -0.49
N ASP A 236 6.14 11.69 0.54
CA ASP A 236 5.00 12.61 0.44
C ASP A 236 5.46 14.03 0.13
N PHE A 237 6.52 14.47 0.82
CA PHE A 237 7.15 15.76 0.59
C PHE A 237 8.63 15.75 0.95
N GLY A 238 9.35 16.74 0.45
CA GLY A 238 10.75 16.96 0.76
C GLY A 238 11.03 18.39 1.23
N TYR A 239 12.12 18.54 1.97
CA TYR A 239 12.66 19.83 2.40
C TYR A 239 13.74 20.33 1.45
N TYR A 240 13.69 21.61 1.12
CA TYR A 240 14.80 22.29 0.45
C TYR A 240 15.04 23.69 1.02
N TYR A 241 16.25 24.19 0.79
CA TYR A 241 16.59 25.60 0.95
C TYR A 241 17.03 26.11 -0.42
N GLY A 242 16.36 27.12 -0.93
CA GLY A 242 16.66 27.74 -2.21
C GLY A 242 17.80 28.75 -2.10
N ALA A 243 18.72 28.68 -3.05
CA ALA A 243 19.92 29.52 -3.05
C ALA A 243 20.18 30.21 -4.40
N SER A 244 19.62 29.70 -5.49
CA SER A 244 19.70 30.31 -6.82
C SER A 244 18.65 29.71 -7.78
N GLY A 245 18.66 30.13 -9.05
CA GLY A 245 17.78 29.55 -10.07
C GLY A 245 16.29 29.82 -9.81
N VAL A 246 15.45 28.81 -10.03
CA VAL A 246 13.99 28.90 -9.84
C VAL A 246 13.58 28.99 -8.36
N SER A 247 14.45 28.56 -7.45
CA SER A 247 14.24 28.59 -6.00
C SER A 247 15.02 29.72 -5.32
N ALA A 248 15.54 30.73 -6.05
CA ALA A 248 16.42 31.75 -5.49
C ALA A 248 15.86 32.50 -4.27
N ASP A 249 14.54 32.65 -4.18
CA ASP A 249 13.82 33.36 -3.11
C ASP A 249 13.04 32.42 -2.16
N ASP A 250 13.19 31.11 -2.34
CA ASP A 250 12.55 30.10 -1.49
C ASP A 250 13.55 29.75 -0.38
N ASN A 251 13.47 30.30 0.83
CA ASN A 251 14.35 29.87 1.94
C ASN A 251 13.94 28.45 2.42
N ALA A 252 13.88 28.19 3.73
CA ALA A 252 13.42 26.90 4.24
C ALA A 252 12.00 26.60 3.71
N SER A 253 11.86 25.52 2.95
CA SER A 253 10.66 25.26 2.14
C SER A 253 10.33 23.77 2.08
N PHE A 254 9.04 23.45 2.02
CA PHE A 254 8.55 22.12 1.68
C PHE A 254 7.96 22.12 0.27
N SER A 255 8.14 21.01 -0.44
CA SER A 255 7.45 20.73 -1.71
C SER A 255 6.95 19.30 -1.69
N SER A 256 5.80 19.06 -2.31
CA SER A 256 5.35 17.69 -2.61
C SER A 256 6.41 16.97 -3.44
N THR A 257 6.44 15.64 -3.32
CA THR A 257 7.36 14.82 -4.11
C THR A 257 7.16 15.01 -5.61
N GLU A 258 5.91 15.12 -6.08
CA GLU A 258 5.60 15.35 -7.49
C GLU A 258 6.23 16.64 -8.03
N GLN A 259 6.15 17.74 -7.28
CA GLN A 259 6.62 19.05 -7.73
C GLN A 259 8.05 19.37 -7.29
N TYR A 260 8.70 18.47 -6.54
CA TYR A 260 9.98 18.74 -5.89
C TYR A 260 11.08 19.15 -6.87
N ASP A 261 11.29 18.37 -7.94
CA ASP A 261 12.34 18.63 -8.94
C ASP A 261 12.13 20.00 -9.63
N ALA A 262 10.89 20.32 -9.99
CA ALA A 262 10.52 21.58 -10.62
C ALA A 262 10.67 22.79 -9.69
N ASN A 263 10.32 22.63 -8.41
CA ASN A 263 10.37 23.70 -7.41
C ASN A 263 11.79 23.96 -6.92
N PHE A 264 12.56 22.89 -6.68
CA PHE A 264 13.95 23.00 -6.25
C PHE A 264 14.85 23.46 -7.39
N GLY A 265 14.72 22.81 -8.55
CA GLY A 265 15.36 23.20 -9.81
C GLY A 265 16.86 22.95 -9.92
N PHE A 266 17.44 22.15 -9.03
CA PHE A 266 18.81 21.65 -9.17
C PHE A 266 18.82 20.13 -9.35
N PRO A 267 19.68 19.60 -10.23
CA PRO A 267 19.80 18.17 -10.43
C PRO A 267 20.35 17.51 -9.16
N VAL A 268 19.64 16.48 -8.69
CA VAL A 268 20.06 15.63 -7.58
C VAL A 268 19.95 14.18 -8.01
N GLU A 269 21.02 13.42 -7.78
CA GLU A 269 21.02 11.99 -8.09
C GLU A 269 19.91 11.24 -7.33
N GLY A 270 19.08 10.50 -8.07
CA GLY A 270 17.99 9.69 -7.52
C GLY A 270 16.62 10.37 -7.49
N LEU A 271 16.51 11.68 -7.76
CA LEU A 271 15.19 12.33 -7.88
C LEU A 271 14.39 11.78 -9.07
N GLN A 272 15.05 11.59 -10.20
CA GLN A 272 14.45 11.08 -11.43
C GLN A 272 14.63 9.56 -11.57
N PRO A 273 13.69 8.87 -12.25
CA PRO A 273 13.80 7.42 -12.45
C PRO A 273 15.08 7.05 -13.20
N GLY A 274 15.66 5.91 -12.83
CA GLY A 274 16.71 5.28 -13.63
C GLY A 274 16.14 4.45 -14.79
N GLU A 275 16.97 4.12 -15.77
CA GLU A 275 16.57 3.29 -16.93
C GLU A 275 16.12 1.87 -16.53
N ASP A 276 16.66 1.33 -15.43
CA ASP A 276 16.37 -0.04 -14.95
C ASP A 276 15.23 -0.09 -13.92
N GLU A 277 14.55 1.02 -13.63
CA GLU A 277 13.51 1.07 -12.61
C GLU A 277 12.18 0.52 -13.13
N GLU A 278 11.59 -0.41 -12.38
CA GLU A 278 10.28 -0.98 -12.71
C GLU A 278 9.22 0.14 -12.78
N ASN A 279 8.46 0.18 -13.87
CA ASN A 279 7.40 1.15 -14.11
C ASN A 279 7.85 2.63 -14.17
N ALA A 280 9.13 2.93 -14.38
CA ALA A 280 9.70 4.29 -14.44
C ALA A 280 8.87 5.32 -15.23
N GLU A 281 8.41 4.96 -16.44
CA GLU A 281 7.65 5.87 -17.32
C GLU A 281 6.23 6.16 -16.84
N THR A 282 5.71 5.34 -15.94
CA THR A 282 4.32 5.37 -15.46
C THR A 282 4.26 5.59 -13.95
N GLU A 283 5.36 5.99 -13.33
CA GLU A 283 5.41 6.23 -11.90
C GLU A 283 4.73 7.55 -11.55
N THR A 284 3.76 7.48 -10.65
CA THR A 284 3.04 8.64 -10.13
C THR A 284 3.58 8.94 -8.74
N LEU A 285 4.21 10.09 -8.60
CA LEU A 285 4.74 10.58 -7.32
C LEU A 285 3.62 11.26 -6.52
N ASN A 286 3.75 11.26 -5.19
CA ASN A 286 2.70 11.79 -4.34
C ASN A 286 2.59 13.31 -4.45
N GLN A 287 1.33 13.75 -4.46
CA GLN A 287 0.94 15.13 -4.33
C GLN A 287 0.65 15.42 -2.87
N MET A 288 0.99 16.64 -2.45
CA MET A 288 0.66 17.14 -1.13
C MET A 288 0.44 18.64 -1.26
N PHE A 289 -0.61 19.12 -0.64
CA PHE A 289 -1.07 20.49 -0.78
C PHE A 289 -0.89 21.20 0.56
N PHE A 290 -0.24 22.36 0.53
CA PHE A 290 0.14 23.10 1.73
C PHE A 290 -0.58 24.45 1.82
N ALA A 291 -0.88 24.87 3.03
CA ALA A 291 -1.33 26.22 3.37
C ALA A 291 -0.72 26.65 4.71
N SER A 292 -0.56 27.96 4.92
CA SER A 292 -0.26 28.48 6.25
C SER A 292 -1.48 28.31 7.15
N SER A 293 -1.27 27.88 8.39
CA SER A 293 -2.35 27.78 9.38
C SER A 293 -2.52 29.09 10.15
N ASP A 294 -3.74 29.35 10.60
CA ASP A 294 -4.03 30.37 11.61
C ASP A 294 -3.73 29.88 13.05
N LEU A 295 -3.43 28.59 13.23
CA LEU A 295 -3.08 28.00 14.52
C LEU A 295 -1.65 28.38 14.93
N ASP A 296 -1.44 28.56 16.23
CA ASP A 296 -0.11 28.65 16.82
C ASP A 296 0.39 27.29 17.33
N ALA A 297 1.65 27.25 17.78
CA ALA A 297 2.26 26.05 18.32
C ALA A 297 1.49 25.44 19.52
N THR A 298 0.84 26.26 20.34
CA THR A 298 0.08 25.77 21.50
C THR A 298 -1.22 25.10 21.04
N ALA A 299 -1.90 25.69 20.06
CA ALA A 299 -3.10 25.11 19.48
C ALA A 299 -2.80 23.81 18.71
N PHE A 300 -1.66 23.75 18.00
CA PHE A 300 -1.16 22.50 17.42
C PHE A 300 -0.98 21.41 18.49
N ASP A 301 -0.35 21.74 19.63
CA ASP A 301 -0.07 20.77 20.70
C ASP A 301 -1.36 20.25 21.36
N ALA A 302 -2.43 21.05 21.37
CA ALA A 302 -3.72 20.67 21.95
C ALA A 302 -4.52 19.66 21.12
N ILE A 303 -4.25 19.51 19.82
CA ILE A 303 -4.97 18.57 18.94
C ILE A 303 -4.57 17.14 19.29
N THR A 304 -5.55 16.29 19.57
CA THR A 304 -5.33 14.88 19.95
C THR A 304 -6.19 13.91 19.16
N LEU A 305 -7.32 14.37 18.61
CA LEU A 305 -8.28 13.53 17.89
C LEU A 305 -8.28 13.84 16.40
N SER A 306 -8.42 12.79 15.58
CA SER A 306 -8.43 12.89 14.11
C SER A 306 -9.50 13.87 13.58
N GLY A 307 -10.68 13.87 14.20
CA GLY A 307 -11.79 14.76 13.82
C GLY A 307 -11.52 16.25 14.11
N GLU A 308 -10.56 16.57 14.97
CA GLU A 308 -10.16 17.97 15.20
C GLU A 308 -9.41 18.57 14.00
N LEU A 309 -8.97 17.74 13.03
CA LEU A 309 -8.32 18.18 11.79
C LEU A 309 -9.33 18.43 10.65
N ASP A 310 -10.62 18.16 10.85
CA ASP A 310 -11.62 18.23 9.77
C ASP A 310 -11.85 19.65 9.22
N PHE A 311 -11.47 20.69 9.98
CA PHE A 311 -11.56 22.08 9.54
C PHE A 311 -10.59 22.39 8.39
N ILE A 312 -9.52 21.62 8.23
CA ILE A 312 -8.49 21.85 7.21
C ILE A 312 -9.11 21.66 5.82
N ALA A 313 -8.92 22.66 4.97
CA ALA A 313 -9.34 22.63 3.57
C ALA A 313 -8.14 22.39 2.66
N SER A 314 -8.35 21.69 1.55
CA SER A 314 -7.29 21.51 0.56
C SER A 314 -6.91 22.84 -0.08
N SER A 315 -5.60 23.07 -0.15
CA SER A 315 -4.97 24.11 -0.97
C SER A 315 -4.78 23.60 -2.40
N ASP A 316 -4.52 24.50 -3.35
CA ASP A 316 -4.02 24.16 -4.69
C ASP A 316 -2.48 24.24 -4.78
N THR A 317 -1.82 24.62 -3.68
CA THR A 317 -0.37 24.89 -3.66
C THR A 317 0.40 23.67 -3.20
N GLN A 318 1.26 23.13 -4.07
CA GLN A 318 2.10 21.97 -3.76
C GLN A 318 3.48 22.32 -3.20
N LYS A 319 3.66 23.56 -2.77
CA LYS A 319 4.85 24.03 -2.05
C LYS A 319 4.48 25.08 -1.01
N ILE A 320 5.28 25.17 0.04
CA ILE A 320 5.24 26.27 1.00
C ILE A 320 6.66 26.71 1.30
N THR A 321 6.89 28.02 1.28
CA THR A 321 8.25 28.57 1.26
C THR A 321 8.45 29.56 2.39
N ASN A 322 9.71 29.83 2.71
CA ASN A 322 10.11 30.82 3.71
C ASN A 322 9.57 30.53 5.12
N LEU A 323 9.55 29.25 5.48
CA LEU A 323 9.16 28.77 6.79
C LEU A 323 10.09 29.30 7.88
N SER A 324 9.51 29.57 9.04
CA SER A 324 10.17 30.04 10.25
C SER A 324 9.87 29.10 11.42
N VAL A 325 10.75 29.11 12.43
CA VAL A 325 10.51 28.36 13.67
C VAL A 325 9.25 28.89 14.35
N GLY A 326 8.36 27.96 14.73
CA GLY A 326 7.05 28.27 15.31
C GLY A 326 5.91 28.32 14.30
N ASP A 327 6.20 28.28 12.99
CA ASP A 327 5.15 28.21 11.97
C ASP A 327 4.39 26.88 12.07
N VAL A 328 3.07 26.98 11.85
CA VAL A 328 2.18 25.83 11.69
C VAL A 328 1.65 25.84 10.26
N VAL A 329 1.77 24.69 9.61
CA VAL A 329 1.41 24.46 8.21
C VAL A 329 0.28 23.44 8.16
N GLU A 330 -0.79 23.78 7.46
CA GLU A 330 -1.86 22.87 7.10
C GLU A 330 -1.50 22.09 5.84
N PHE A 331 -1.90 20.83 5.78
CA PHE A 331 -1.78 20.05 4.57
C PHE A 331 -2.93 19.09 4.32
N VAL A 332 -3.07 18.73 3.05
CA VAL A 332 -3.86 17.59 2.57
C VAL A 332 -2.99 16.75 1.65
N ASP A 333 -2.89 15.45 1.90
CA ASP A 333 -2.15 14.52 1.04
C ASP A 333 -2.98 14.08 -0.18
N ASN A 334 -2.36 13.34 -1.11
CA ASN A 334 -3.01 12.82 -2.30
C ASN A 334 -4.12 11.79 -2.02
N TYR A 335 -4.20 11.25 -0.80
CA TYR A 335 -5.23 10.32 -0.36
C TYR A 335 -6.37 11.04 0.40
N GLY A 336 -6.28 12.37 0.53
CA GLY A 336 -7.28 13.21 1.20
C GLY A 336 -7.14 13.28 2.72
N LYS A 337 -6.07 12.72 3.31
CA LYS A 337 -5.78 12.84 4.74
C LYS A 337 -5.33 14.24 5.05
N LYS A 338 -5.88 14.79 6.13
CA LYS A 338 -5.59 16.14 6.60
C LYS A 338 -4.57 16.10 7.73
N GLY A 339 -3.74 17.13 7.82
CA GLY A 339 -2.80 17.24 8.91
C GLY A 339 -2.17 18.60 9.07
N LEU A 340 -1.35 18.69 10.12
CA LEU A 340 -0.59 19.87 10.50
C LEU A 340 0.89 19.52 10.63
N ILE A 341 1.76 20.45 10.27
CA ILE A 341 3.19 20.41 10.52
C ILE A 341 3.55 21.62 11.38
N LYS A 342 4.27 21.42 12.48
CA LYS A 342 4.81 22.48 13.33
C LYS A 342 6.33 22.52 13.19
N VAL A 343 6.88 23.65 12.72
CA VAL A 343 8.32 23.82 12.58
C VAL A 343 8.96 24.13 13.93
N THR A 344 9.94 23.32 14.33
CA THR A 344 10.56 23.38 15.67
C THR A 344 11.99 23.90 15.66
N ALA A 345 12.75 23.63 14.60
CA ALA A 345 14.07 24.22 14.39
C ALA A 345 14.41 24.34 12.91
N ILE A 346 15.25 25.33 12.57
CA ILE A 346 15.81 25.50 11.22
C ILE A 346 17.28 25.84 11.38
N GLN A 347 18.14 25.08 10.70
CA GLN A 347 19.50 25.49 10.39
C GLN A 347 19.56 25.91 8.91
N PRO A 348 19.61 27.22 8.60
CA PRO A 348 19.50 27.71 7.24
C PRO A 348 20.76 27.41 6.42
N GLY A 349 20.58 27.07 5.14
CA GLY A 349 21.67 26.91 4.18
C GLY A 349 21.47 25.75 3.21
N PHE A 350 22.47 25.53 2.37
CA PHE A 350 22.48 24.55 1.27
C PHE A 350 23.53 23.43 1.48
N GLY A 351 24.04 23.28 2.69
CA GLY A 351 25.04 22.27 3.04
C GLY A 351 24.41 20.98 3.59
N ASN A 352 25.17 19.89 3.56
CA ASN A 352 24.74 18.57 4.05
C ASN A 352 24.35 18.54 5.54
N ASN A 353 24.64 19.59 6.30
CA ASN A 353 24.31 19.72 7.71
C ASN A 353 23.17 20.72 7.97
N ASP A 354 22.63 21.35 6.93
CA ASP A 354 21.54 22.32 7.05
C ASP A 354 20.20 21.58 6.99
N PHE A 355 19.29 21.93 7.90
CA PHE A 355 18.12 21.10 8.20
C PHE A 355 16.91 21.91 8.62
N ILE A 356 15.77 21.24 8.59
CA ILE A 356 14.54 21.62 9.27
C ILE A 356 14.12 20.48 10.21
N GLU A 357 13.74 20.81 11.44
CA GLU A 357 13.11 19.91 12.40
C GLU A 357 11.65 20.31 12.59
N PHE A 358 10.75 19.34 12.67
CA PHE A 358 9.32 19.58 12.80
C PHE A 358 8.57 18.42 13.48
N SER A 359 7.37 18.70 13.94
CA SER A 359 6.39 17.68 14.36
C SER A 359 5.23 17.65 13.37
N VAL A 360 4.60 16.49 13.21
CA VAL A 360 3.45 16.26 12.32
C VAL A 360 2.31 15.64 13.10
N LYS A 361 1.09 16.11 12.85
CA LYS A 361 -0.16 15.46 13.27
C LYS A 361 -1.02 15.21 12.03
N ILE A 362 -1.46 13.99 11.80
CA ILE A 362 -2.24 13.61 10.62
C ILE A 362 -3.41 12.71 11.01
N GLN A 363 -4.50 12.82 10.24
CA GLN A 363 -5.56 11.83 10.29
C GLN A 363 -5.01 10.42 9.97
N PRO A 364 -5.45 9.38 10.69
CA PRO A 364 -5.10 8.01 10.37
C PRO A 364 -5.62 7.56 9.00
#